data_AF-A0A150XCG2-F1
#
_entry.id   AF-A0A150XCG2-F1
#
_cell.length_a   1.000
_cell.length_b   1.000
_cell.length_c   1.000
_cell.angle_alpha   90.00
_cell.angle_beta   90.00
_cell.angle_gamma   90.00
#
_symmetry.space_group_name_H-M   'P 1'
#
loop_
_entity.id
_entity.type
_entity.pdbx_description
1 polymer ?
#
loop_
_entity_poly.entity_id
_entity_poly.type
_entity_poly.pdbx_seq_one_letter_code
_entity_poly.pdbx_strand_id
1 'polypeptide(L)'
;MKEFKGTKGEWWTKFSELSLLSPEGESIVKAGEIGTPVCILPMPLGGIDTKAKNIANAQLIAAAPQLLEALDKASKALKNIKSQLTKEESDEVLNAYLDAERAIKKALGK
;
A
#
# COMPACT_ATOMS: atom_id res chain seq x y z
N MET A 1 -5.41 -1.02 11.80
CA MET A 1 -4.14 -1.79 11.65
C MET A 1 -3.83 -2.83 12.74
N LYS A 2 -4.57 -2.96 13.87
CA LYS A 2 -4.25 -3.96 14.92
C LYS A 2 -4.15 -5.42 14.43
N GLU A 3 -4.79 -5.74 13.31
CA GLU A 3 -4.86 -7.09 12.73
C GLU A 3 -3.86 -7.34 11.59
N PHE A 4 -3.10 -6.33 11.17
CA PHE A 4 -2.09 -6.50 10.12
C PHE A 4 -0.95 -7.38 10.66
N LYS A 5 -0.69 -8.49 9.97
CA LYS A 5 0.35 -9.45 10.36
C LYS A 5 1.77 -9.07 9.90
N GLY A 6 1.90 -8.09 9.00
CA GLY A 6 3.18 -7.63 8.48
C GLY A 6 3.94 -6.69 9.42
N THR A 7 5.01 -6.07 8.92
CA THR A 7 5.88 -5.20 9.70
C THR A 7 5.15 -3.96 10.19
N LYS A 8 5.12 -3.78 11.51
CA LYS A 8 4.42 -2.68 12.19
C LYS A 8 5.23 -1.40 12.20
N GLY A 9 4.56 -0.29 12.52
CA GLY A 9 5.16 1.05 12.61
C GLY A 9 4.92 1.87 11.35
N GLU A 10 5.32 3.15 11.40
CA GLU A 10 5.29 4.02 10.22
C GLU A 10 6.28 3.51 9.17
N TRP A 11 5.84 3.53 7.91
CA TRP A 11 6.67 3.14 6.78
C TRP A 11 7.22 4.39 6.09
N TRP A 12 8.50 4.34 5.72
CA TRP A 12 9.22 5.47 5.13
C TRP A 12 10.23 4.97 4.08
N THR A 13 10.63 5.87 3.17
CA THR A 13 11.55 5.53 2.08
C THR A 13 12.96 6.04 2.37
N LYS A 14 13.95 5.27 1.93
CA LYS A 14 15.36 5.65 1.91
C LYS A 14 15.93 5.33 0.53
N PHE A 15 16.61 6.29 -0.08
CA PHE A 15 17.41 6.01 -1.27
C PHE A 15 18.86 5.67 -0.87
N SER A 16 19.47 4.70 -1.54
CA SER A 16 20.89 4.35 -1.40
C SER A 16 21.55 4.35 -2.77
N GLU A 17 22.60 5.16 -2.94
CA GLU A 17 23.43 5.16 -4.15
C GLU A 17 24.38 3.97 -4.20
N LEU A 18 24.73 3.42 -3.04
CA LEU A 18 25.57 2.24 -2.90
C LEU A 18 24.68 1.01 -2.82
N SER A 19 24.64 0.22 -3.89
CA SER A 19 24.04 -1.12 -3.91
C SER A 19 24.92 -2.09 -4.68
N LEU A 20 25.20 -3.25 -4.07
CA LEU A 20 25.91 -4.37 -4.72
C LEU A 20 25.04 -5.04 -5.79
N LEU A 21 23.72 -4.85 -5.72
CA LEU A 21 22.72 -5.47 -6.59
C LEU A 21 22.17 -4.49 -7.64
N SER A 22 22.42 -3.19 -7.49
CA SER A 22 21.85 -2.14 -8.35
C SER A 22 22.87 -1.03 -8.64
N PRO A 23 23.44 -0.99 -9.87
CA PRO A 23 24.49 -0.03 -10.24
C PRO A 23 24.08 1.44 -10.14
N GLU A 24 22.78 1.74 -10.27
CA GLU A 24 22.21 3.10 -10.21
C GLU A 24 21.59 3.41 -8.82
N GLY A 25 21.86 2.55 -7.83
CA GLY A 25 21.29 2.62 -6.49
C GLY A 25 19.94 1.91 -6.35
N GLU A 26 19.32 2.06 -5.19
CA GLU A 26 18.05 1.40 -4.85
C GLU A 26 17.19 2.26 -3.92
N SER A 27 15.86 2.14 -4.04
CA SER A 27 14.95 2.66 -3.04
C SER A 27 14.56 1.56 -2.07
N ILE A 28 14.67 1.83 -0.78
CA ILE A 28 14.36 0.91 0.31
C ILE A 28 13.16 1.46 1.05
N VAL A 29 12.09 0.65 1.16
CA VAL A 29 10.98 0.93 2.06
C VAL A 29 11.30 0.28 3.39
N LYS A 30 11.23 1.07 4.46
CA LYS A 30 11.53 0.67 5.83
C LYS A 30 10.34 0.91 6.74
N ALA A 31 10.28 0.19 7.85
CA ALA A 31 9.22 0.30 8.83
C ALA A 31 9.74 0.42 10.26
N GLY A 32 9.02 1.21 11.06
CA GLY A 32 9.31 1.46 12.47
C GLY A 32 10.52 2.36 12.68
N GLU A 33 10.77 2.71 13.95
CA GLU A 33 11.84 3.63 14.36
C GLU A 33 13.23 3.09 13.99
N ILE A 34 13.44 1.78 14.14
CA ILE A 34 14.72 1.13 13.83
C ILE A 34 14.96 0.93 12.33
N GLY A 35 13.96 1.21 11.48
CA GLY A 35 14.09 1.16 10.02
C GLY A 35 14.26 -0.24 9.45
N THR A 36 13.41 -1.19 9.90
CA THR A 36 13.40 -2.58 9.40
C THR A 36 13.06 -2.58 7.92
N PRO A 37 13.88 -3.17 7.03
CA PRO A 37 13.58 -3.20 5.60
C PRO A 37 12.35 -4.06 5.31
N VAL A 38 11.42 -3.52 4.51
CA VAL A 38 10.17 -4.17 4.07
C VAL A 38 10.22 -4.50 2.58
N CYS A 39 10.82 -3.63 1.78
CA CYS A 39 10.93 -3.79 0.34
C CYS A 39 12.20 -3.08 -0.17
N ILE A 40 12.85 -3.67 -1.17
CA ILE A 40 13.96 -3.05 -1.91
C ILE A 40 13.54 -3.01 -3.38
N LEU A 41 13.60 -1.81 -3.97
CA LEU A 41 13.32 -1.56 -5.37
C LEU A 41 14.66 -1.30 -6.07
N PRO A 42 15.28 -2.32 -6.67
CA PRO A 42 16.55 -2.17 -7.39
C PRO A 42 16.37 -1.25 -8.60
N MET A 43 17.36 -0.41 -8.89
CA MET A 43 17.35 0.43 -10.08
C MET A 43 18.16 -0.22 -11.21
N PRO A 44 17.52 -0.60 -12.33
CA PRO A 44 18.22 -1.16 -13.48
C PRO A 44 19.00 -0.08 -14.24
N LEU A 45 20.07 -0.51 -14.92
CA LEU A 45 20.87 0.32 -15.82
C LEU A 45 20.07 0.75 -17.06
N GLY A 46 20.25 2.01 -17.48
CA GLY A 46 19.94 2.45 -18.85
C GLY A 46 18.50 2.84 -19.18
N GLY A 47 17.61 3.02 -18.19
CA GLY A 47 16.25 3.50 -18.44
C GLY A 47 16.07 5.00 -18.26
N ILE A 48 15.30 5.64 -19.14
CA ILE A 48 14.86 7.04 -18.99
C ILE A 48 13.92 7.18 -17.78
N ASP A 49 14.17 8.17 -16.92
CA ASP A 49 13.41 8.50 -15.70
C ASP A 49 13.31 7.37 -14.65
N THR A 50 14.22 6.39 -14.70
CA THR A 50 14.15 5.21 -13.83
C THR A 50 14.19 5.59 -12.35
N LYS A 51 15.02 6.58 -11.96
CA LYS A 51 15.11 7.07 -10.58
C LYS A 51 13.81 7.66 -10.07
N ALA A 52 13.20 8.57 -10.83
CA ALA A 52 11.96 9.23 -10.45
C ALA A 52 10.80 8.23 -10.30
N LYS A 53 10.66 7.30 -11.26
CA LYS A 53 9.65 6.22 -11.20
C LYS A 53 9.88 5.29 -10.01
N ASN A 54 11.12 4.91 -9.74
CA ASN A 54 11.47 4.04 -8.62
C ASN A 54 11.15 4.71 -7.27
N ILE A 55 11.49 6.00 -7.11
CA ILE A 55 11.14 6.79 -5.92
C ILE A 55 9.61 6.88 -5.75
N ALA A 56 8.86 7.17 -6.82
CA ALA A 56 7.41 7.25 -6.77
C ALA A 56 6.78 5.91 -6.35
N ASN A 57 7.27 4.80 -6.89
CA ASN A 57 6.82 3.46 -6.50
C ASN A 57 7.15 3.17 -5.03
N ALA A 58 8.35 3.53 -4.56
CA ALA A 58 8.71 3.35 -3.16
C ALA A 58 7.82 4.19 -2.23
N GLN A 59 7.48 5.42 -2.61
CA GLN A 59 6.57 6.29 -1.87
C GLN A 59 5.16 5.70 -1.80
N LEU A 60 4.64 5.18 -2.93
CA LEU A 60 3.36 4.49 -2.97
C LEU A 60 3.32 3.28 -2.01
N ILE A 61 4.37 2.46 -2.03
CA ILE A 61 4.49 1.30 -1.14
C ILE A 61 4.59 1.75 0.33
N ALA A 62 5.39 2.79 0.62
CA ALA A 62 5.49 3.34 1.98
C ALA A 62 4.16 3.91 2.49
N ALA A 63 3.31 4.44 1.61
CA ALA A 63 1.97 4.91 1.94
C ALA A 63 0.92 3.78 2.07
N ALA A 64 1.27 2.54 1.73
CA ALA A 64 0.32 1.43 1.69
C ALA A 64 -0.42 1.19 3.03
N PRO A 65 0.23 1.29 4.22
CA PRO A 65 -0.49 1.14 5.49
C PRO A 65 -1.58 2.20 5.70
N GLN A 66 -1.27 3.47 5.40
CA GLN A 66 -2.22 4.59 5.52
C GLN A 66 -3.35 4.46 4.49
N LEU A 67 -3.02 4.07 3.25
CA LEU A 67 -4.01 3.79 2.20
C LEU A 67 -4.95 2.66 2.62
N LEU A 68 -4.42 1.57 3.18
CA LEU A 68 -5.24 0.45 3.65
C LEU A 68 -6.17 0.84 4.79
N GLU A 69 -5.70 1.67 5.73
CA GLU A 69 -6.54 2.20 6.80
C GLU A 69 -7.65 3.13 6.28
N ALA A 70 -7.34 4.00 5.31
CA ALA A 70 -8.32 4.86 4.67
C ALA A 70 -9.40 4.05 3.92
N LEU A 71 -8.98 3.02 3.17
CA LEU A 71 -9.89 2.11 2.46
C LEU A 71 -10.77 1.29 3.41
N ASP A 72 -10.24 0.81 4.54
CA ASP A 72 -11.03 0.12 5.57
C ASP A 72 -12.10 1.04 6.18
N LYS A 73 -11.76 2.30 6.47
CA LYS A 73 -12.73 3.31 6.92
C LYS A 73 -13.80 3.59 5.86
N ALA A 74 -13.39 3.78 4.61
CA ALA A 74 -14.31 4.03 3.50
C ALA A 74 -15.28 2.84 3.26
N SER A 75 -14.75 1.61 3.27
CA SER A 75 -15.56 0.38 3.14
C SER A 75 -16.61 0.28 4.26
N LYS A 76 -16.24 0.57 5.51
CA LYS A 76 -17.19 0.60 6.64
C LYS A 76 -18.25 1.68 6.49
N ALA A 77 -17.89 2.86 5.95
CA ALA A 77 -18.86 3.92 5.68
C ALA A 77 -19.86 3.53 4.60
N LEU A 78 -19.41 2.86 3.52
CA LEU A 78 -20.29 2.37 2.45
C LEU A 78 -21.36 1.41 2.98
N LYS A 79 -21.02 0.55 3.93
CA LYS A 79 -21.98 -0.37 4.58
C LYS A 79 -23.16 0.35 5.22
N ASN A 80 -22.96 1.56 5.73
CA ASN A 80 -23.99 2.35 6.42
C ASN A 80 -24.92 3.11 5.46
N ILE A 81 -24.52 3.31 4.21
CA ILE A 81 -25.29 4.08 3.21
C ILE A 81 -26.39 3.21 2.57
N LYS A 82 -26.30 1.89 2.68
CA LYS A 82 -27.20 0.92 2.05
C LYS A 82 -28.69 1.16 2.35
N SER A 83 -29.04 1.68 3.52
CA SER A 83 -30.44 1.94 3.90
C SER A 83 -31.10 3.12 3.16
N GLN A 84 -30.32 3.90 2.40
CA GLN A 84 -30.79 5.11 1.70
C GLN A 84 -30.85 4.92 0.18
N LEU A 85 -30.50 3.74 -0.33
CA LEU A 85 -30.36 3.45 -1.76
C LEU A 85 -31.59 2.72 -2.31
N THR A 86 -31.82 2.89 -3.61
CA THR A 86 -32.74 2.01 -4.35
C THR A 86 -32.21 0.57 -4.37
N LYS A 87 -33.05 -0.39 -4.77
CA LYS A 87 -32.66 -1.82 -4.77
C LYS A 87 -31.45 -2.10 -5.68
N GLU A 88 -31.44 -1.50 -6.87
CA GLU A 88 -30.37 -1.66 -7.85
C GLU A 88 -29.05 -1.04 -7.37
N GLU A 89 -29.09 0.19 -6.87
CA GLU A 89 -27.92 0.87 -6.27
C GLU A 89 -27.40 0.11 -5.04
N SER A 90 -28.30 -0.47 -4.25
CA SER A 90 -27.96 -1.30 -3.10
C SER A 90 -27.16 -2.55 -3.49
N ASP A 91 -27.49 -3.19 -4.62
CA ASP A 91 -26.80 -4.39 -5.09
C ASP A 91 -25.41 -4.05 -5.65
N GLU A 92 -25.26 -2.95 -6.38
CA GLU A 92 -23.96 -2.46 -6.87
C GLU A 92 -23.03 -2.09 -5.71
N VAL A 93 -23.53 -1.31 -4.74
CA VAL A 93 -22.76 -0.92 -3.54
C VAL A 93 -22.40 -2.14 -2.70
N LEU A 94 -23.28 -3.15 -2.61
CA LEU A 94 -22.99 -4.40 -1.91
C LEU A 94 -21.83 -5.15 -2.58
N ASN A 95 -21.84 -5.27 -3.91
CA ASN A 95 -20.77 -5.95 -4.64
C ASN A 95 -19.44 -5.21 -4.49
N ALA A 96 -19.43 -3.87 -4.66
CA ALA A 96 -18.24 -3.05 -4.44
C ALA A 96 -17.69 -3.18 -3.00
N TYR A 97 -18.59 -3.22 -2.01
CA TYR A 97 -18.20 -3.46 -0.61
C TYR A 97 -17.55 -4.83 -0.42
N LEU A 98 -18.13 -5.89 -0.99
CA LEU A 98 -17.59 -7.26 -0.86
C LEU A 98 -16.21 -7.40 -1.51
N ASP A 99 -16.02 -6.81 -2.68
CA ASP A 99 -14.72 -6.82 -3.36
C ASP A 99 -13.67 -6.01 -2.58
N ALA A 100 -14.04 -4.84 -2.05
CA ALA A 100 -13.17 -4.06 -1.18
C ALA A 100 -12.81 -4.84 0.10
N GLU A 101 -13.78 -5.48 0.76
CA GLU A 101 -13.56 -6.27 1.96
C GLU A 101 -12.61 -7.46 1.68
N ARG A 102 -12.77 -8.13 0.54
CA ARG A 102 -11.88 -9.23 0.11
C ARG A 102 -10.46 -8.72 -0.12
N ALA A 103 -10.30 -7.60 -0.81
CA ALA A 103 -8.99 -6.99 -1.05
C ALA A 103 -8.30 -6.56 0.26
N ILE A 104 -9.04 -5.95 1.19
CA ILE A 104 -8.55 -5.54 2.50
C ILE A 104 -8.13 -6.77 3.33
N LYS A 105 -8.95 -7.83 3.38
CA LYS A 105 -8.60 -9.07 4.09
C LYS A 105 -7.30 -9.68 3.58
N LYS A 106 -7.17 -9.77 2.24
CA LYS A 106 -5.94 -10.24 1.59
C LYS A 106 -4.74 -9.38 1.98
N ALA A 107 -4.86 -8.05 1.95
CA ALA A 107 -3.80 -7.12 2.34
C ALA A 107 -3.43 -7.22 3.84
N LEU A 108 -4.39 -7.58 4.70
CA LEU A 108 -4.15 -7.84 6.13
C LEU A 108 -3.47 -9.18 6.41
N GLY A 109 -3.33 -10.06 5.41
CA GLY A 109 -2.80 -11.43 5.58
C GLY A 109 -3.81 -12.38 6.22
N LYS A 110 -5.10 -12.21 5.90
CA LYS A 110 -6.21 -13.04 6.35
C LYS A 110 -6.83 -13.82 5.19
#